data_AF-A0A0D2U1J0-F1
#
_entry.id   AF-A0A0D2U1J0-F1
#
_cell.length_a   1.000
_cell.length_b   1.000
_cell.length_c   1.000
_cell.angle_alpha   90.00
_cell.angle_beta   90.00
_cell.angle_gamma   90.00
#
_symmetry.space_group_name_H-M   'P 1'
#
loop_
_entity.id
_entity.type
_entity.pdbx_description
1 polymer ?
#
loop_
_entity_poly.entity_id
_entity_poly.type
_entity_poly.pdbx_seq_one_letter_code
_entity_poly.pdbx_strand_id
1 'polypeptide(L)'
;MGKLGSLFKYAGSIAVILAVFAMGLQYYLDHKTYLFDQAELQKIAERCVAPDVTRFNHSGHGGTGWLGMCGCAGFCSLRSFGGCLESAADQLDRETAFANITTELRRLYPDHILPEVEFIFINAGGWMGTFGLLHASLTEYVLIFGTELNTSGNSGRYWADIWDTMLSGEFRQWPEGTVRSVVHKAGDTIYHARGEVTGVQWTSGTYMLELGRGVIPSTILFAVADTIFSTTDFMTLAKTLRIYGVAVVRELLRGKI
;
A
#
# COMPACT_ATOMS: atom_id res chain seq x y z
N MET A 1 -42.31 -31.99 -13.61
CA MET A 1 -41.31 -31.44 -14.56
C MET A 1 -41.42 -29.93 -14.82
N GLY A 2 -42.50 -29.22 -14.45
CA GLY A 2 -42.66 -27.78 -14.77
C GLY A 2 -41.87 -26.77 -13.91
N LYS A 3 -41.69 -27.01 -12.60
CA LYS A 3 -41.03 -26.06 -11.68
C LYS A 3 -39.50 -25.97 -11.86
N LEU A 4 -38.86 -27.06 -12.30
CA LEU A 4 -37.42 -27.10 -12.52
C LEU A 4 -37.05 -26.31 -13.80
N GLY A 5 -37.84 -26.45 -14.86
CA GLY A 5 -37.62 -25.72 -16.12
C GLY A 5 -37.84 -24.21 -16.02
N SER A 6 -38.74 -23.73 -15.16
CA SER A 6 -38.86 -22.29 -14.88
C SER A 6 -37.68 -21.76 -14.07
N LEU A 7 -37.21 -22.52 -13.07
CA LEU A 7 -36.06 -22.14 -12.23
C LEU A 7 -34.77 -22.00 -13.06
N PHE A 8 -34.52 -22.92 -14.01
CA PHE A 8 -33.40 -22.83 -14.94
C PHE A 8 -33.51 -21.65 -15.92
N LYS A 9 -34.73 -21.30 -16.35
CA LYS A 9 -34.95 -20.10 -17.18
C LYS A 9 -34.65 -18.81 -16.43
N TYR A 10 -35.13 -18.67 -15.19
CA TYR A 10 -34.83 -17.52 -14.35
C TYR A 10 -33.34 -17.46 -13.98
N ALA A 11 -32.70 -18.59 -13.69
CA ALA A 11 -31.27 -18.66 -13.43
C ALA A 11 -30.44 -18.21 -14.64
N GLY A 12 -30.82 -18.64 -15.86
CA GLY A 12 -30.20 -18.18 -17.10
C GLY A 12 -30.37 -16.68 -17.33
N SER A 13 -31.59 -16.15 -17.15
CA SER A 13 -31.85 -14.71 -17.28
C SER A 13 -31.09 -13.88 -16.25
N ILE A 14 -31.02 -14.34 -14.99
CA ILE A 14 -30.26 -13.67 -13.92
C ILE A 14 -28.76 -13.66 -14.26
N ALA A 15 -28.21 -14.79 -14.71
CA ALA A 15 -26.79 -14.86 -15.09
C ALA A 15 -26.45 -13.88 -16.21
N VAL A 16 -27.31 -13.75 -17.22
CA VAL A 16 -27.14 -12.77 -18.29
C VAL A 16 -27.22 -11.33 -17.76
N ILE A 17 -28.20 -11.02 -16.91
CA ILE A 17 -28.32 -9.67 -16.31
C ILE A 17 -27.08 -9.32 -15.49
N LEU A 18 -26.58 -10.24 -14.67
CA LEU A 18 -25.36 -10.04 -13.88
C LEU A 18 -24.13 -9.87 -14.77
N ALA A 19 -24.03 -10.64 -15.86
CA ALA A 19 -22.93 -10.49 -16.82
C ALA A 19 -22.96 -9.12 -17.51
N VAL A 20 -24.14 -8.69 -17.99
CA VAL A 20 -24.31 -7.35 -18.61
C VAL A 20 -24.01 -6.24 -17.60
N PHE A 21 -24.46 -6.38 -16.35
CA PHE A 21 -24.17 -5.42 -15.30
C PHE A 21 -22.67 -5.37 -14.99
N ALA A 22 -22.00 -6.51 -14.84
CA ALA A 22 -20.56 -6.57 -14.61
C ALA A 22 -19.77 -5.96 -15.78
N MET A 23 -20.16 -6.26 -17.03
CA MET A 23 -19.57 -5.64 -18.21
C MET A 23 -19.81 -4.12 -18.26
N GLY A 24 -21.01 -3.66 -17.92
CA GLY A 24 -21.35 -2.24 -17.85
C GLY A 24 -20.57 -1.51 -16.76
N LEU A 25 -20.40 -2.14 -15.59
CA LEU A 25 -19.58 -1.62 -14.50
C LEU A 25 -18.11 -1.54 -14.90
N GLN A 26 -17.58 -2.59 -15.51
CA GLN A 26 -16.21 -2.61 -16.05
C GLN A 26 -16.02 -1.50 -17.08
N TYR A 27 -16.93 -1.37 -18.05
CA TYR A 27 -16.90 -0.32 -19.06
C TYR A 27 -16.91 1.07 -18.43
N TYR A 28 -17.76 1.29 -17.41
CA TYR A 28 -17.79 2.54 -16.67
C TYR A 28 -16.44 2.83 -15.98
N LEU A 29 -15.87 1.85 -15.27
CA LEU A 29 -14.57 2.03 -14.60
C LEU A 29 -13.47 2.36 -15.61
N ASP A 30 -13.46 1.73 -16.78
CA ASP A 30 -12.41 1.92 -17.78
C ASP A 30 -12.51 3.28 -18.52
N HIS A 31 -13.69 3.90 -18.56
CA HIS A 31 -13.93 5.16 -19.30
C HIS A 31 -14.17 6.36 -18.39
N LYS A 32 -14.20 6.14 -17.07
CA LYS A 32 -14.41 7.20 -16.10
C LYS A 32 -13.18 8.10 -15.99
N THR A 33 -13.43 9.39 -15.79
CA THR A 33 -12.38 10.33 -15.39
C THR A 33 -12.01 10.14 -13.92
N TYR A 34 -10.76 9.76 -13.69
CA TYR A 34 -10.15 9.60 -12.38
C TYR A 34 -9.52 10.92 -11.91
N LEU A 35 -9.49 11.15 -10.59
CA LEU A 35 -9.01 12.42 -10.02
C LEU A 35 -7.48 12.49 -10.06
N PHE A 36 -6.82 11.44 -9.62
CA PHE A 36 -5.37 11.41 -9.53
C PHE A 36 -4.81 10.81 -10.79
N ASP A 37 -3.76 11.38 -11.37
CA ASP A 37 -2.98 10.70 -12.41
C ASP A 37 -1.85 9.87 -11.79
N GLN A 38 -1.67 8.64 -12.27
CA GLN A 38 -0.68 7.70 -11.72
C GLN A 38 0.75 8.22 -11.96
N ALA A 39 1.02 8.76 -13.15
CA ALA A 39 2.32 9.31 -13.48
C ALA A 39 2.62 10.60 -12.69
N GLU A 40 1.59 11.38 -12.35
CA GLU A 40 1.74 12.56 -11.49
C GLU A 40 2.06 12.16 -10.04
N LEU A 41 1.35 11.17 -9.47
CA LEU A 41 1.62 10.66 -8.12
C LEU A 41 3.04 10.09 -8.03
N GLN A 42 3.47 9.32 -9.03
CA GLN A 42 4.83 8.79 -9.09
C GLN A 42 5.87 9.93 -9.06
N LYS A 43 5.68 10.97 -9.89
CA LYS A 43 6.57 12.14 -9.89
C LYS A 43 6.57 12.91 -8.58
N ILE A 44 5.45 12.94 -7.85
CA ILE A 44 5.38 13.55 -6.51
C ILE A 44 6.19 12.72 -5.53
N ALA A 45 5.99 11.40 -5.52
CA ALA A 45 6.73 10.46 -4.69
C ALA A 45 8.24 10.59 -4.93
N GLU A 46 8.69 10.53 -6.19
CA GLU A 46 10.10 10.66 -6.57
C GLU A 46 10.73 12.00 -6.13
N ARG A 47 9.97 13.11 -6.18
CA ARG A 47 10.46 14.42 -5.73
C ARG A 47 10.56 14.56 -4.22
N CYS A 48 9.67 13.89 -3.49
CA CYS A 48 9.57 14.01 -2.04
C CYS A 48 10.44 12.99 -1.30
N VAL A 49 10.93 11.95 -1.98
CA VAL A 49 11.96 11.04 -1.47
C VAL A 49 13.32 11.72 -1.64
N ALA A 50 14.06 11.88 -0.53
CA ALA A 50 15.36 12.53 -0.57
C ALA A 50 16.33 11.80 -1.54
N PRO A 51 17.12 12.52 -2.35
CA PRO A 51 17.99 11.90 -3.36
C PRO A 51 19.18 11.07 -2.82
N ASP A 52 19.26 10.79 -1.51
CA ASP A 52 20.47 10.18 -0.91
C ASP A 52 20.36 8.68 -0.56
N VAL A 53 19.17 8.06 -0.66
CA VAL A 53 19.01 6.60 -0.39
C VAL A 53 19.69 5.74 -1.47
N THR A 54 20.02 6.31 -2.63
CA THR A 54 20.75 5.59 -3.69
C THR A 54 22.27 5.57 -3.50
N ARG A 55 22.84 6.38 -2.60
CA ARG A 55 24.32 6.51 -2.47
C ARG A 55 24.98 5.56 -1.47
N PHE A 56 24.27 5.01 -0.50
CA PHE A 56 24.90 4.18 0.54
C PHE A 56 25.11 2.70 0.20
N ASN A 57 24.64 2.23 -0.98
CA ASN A 57 24.85 0.84 -1.39
C ASN A 57 26.18 0.57 -2.13
N HIS A 58 27.09 1.54 -2.19
CA HIS A 58 28.46 1.36 -2.69
C HIS A 58 29.51 1.59 -1.60
N SER A 59 29.48 0.81 -0.52
CA SER A 59 30.69 0.53 0.24
C SER A 59 30.88 -0.99 0.37
N GLY A 60 31.49 -1.53 -0.69
CA GLY A 60 31.98 -2.89 -0.70
C GLY A 60 32.90 -3.13 0.51
N HIS A 61 32.73 -4.29 1.10
CA HIS A 61 33.68 -4.88 2.05
C HIS A 61 35.07 -4.94 1.39
N GLY A 62 35.91 -3.96 1.70
CA GLY A 62 37.35 -3.94 1.38
C GLY A 62 38.12 -3.91 2.67
N GLY A 63 38.55 -5.09 3.13
CA GLY A 63 39.37 -5.22 4.33
C GLY A 63 40.80 -4.74 4.09
N THR A 64 41.36 -4.02 5.06
CA THR A 64 42.81 -3.92 5.31
C THR A 64 43.00 -3.71 6.82
N GLY A 65 43.81 -4.57 7.44
CA GLY A 65 44.02 -4.61 8.88
C GLY A 65 45.01 -3.58 9.45
N TRP A 66 45.10 -3.54 10.78
CA TRP A 66 46.31 -3.70 11.62
C TRP A 66 46.10 -3.06 13.02
N LEU A 67 46.62 -3.79 14.03
CA LEU A 67 47.09 -3.36 15.37
C LEU A 67 46.09 -3.16 16.51
N GLY A 68 45.89 -4.27 17.23
CA GLY A 68 46.16 -4.42 18.67
C GLY A 68 46.02 -3.23 19.62
N MET A 69 45.14 -3.38 20.62
CA MET A 69 45.55 -3.47 22.02
C MET A 69 44.37 -3.88 22.91
N CYS A 70 44.66 -4.77 23.85
CA CYS A 70 43.77 -5.26 24.88
C CYS A 70 43.76 -4.25 26.06
N GLY A 71 42.60 -3.95 26.64
CA GLY A 71 42.54 -3.14 27.87
C GLY A 71 41.15 -2.64 28.28
N CYS A 72 40.48 -3.42 29.14
CA CYS A 72 39.49 -3.08 30.18
C CYS A 72 38.37 -2.02 29.98
N ALA A 73 37.19 -2.45 30.46
CA ALA A 73 36.06 -1.71 31.03
C ALA A 73 34.94 -1.23 30.08
N GLY A 74 33.75 -1.84 30.26
CA GLY A 74 32.46 -1.19 29.98
C GLY A 74 32.11 -0.93 28.51
N PHE A 75 32.20 -1.94 27.64
CA PHE A 75 31.73 -1.81 26.26
C PHE A 75 30.20 -1.95 26.16
N CYS A 76 29.47 -0.87 26.46
CA CYS A 76 28.21 -0.63 25.75
C CYS A 76 28.61 -0.21 24.34
N SER A 77 28.54 -1.17 23.41
CA SER A 77 29.04 -1.05 22.05
C SER A 77 28.67 0.29 21.39
N LEU A 78 29.67 1.12 21.07
CA LEU A 78 29.56 2.31 20.20
C LEU A 78 28.86 2.00 18.86
N ARG A 79 28.84 0.73 18.44
CA ARG A 79 28.11 0.25 17.26
C ARG A 79 26.59 0.29 17.42
N SER A 80 26.09 0.12 18.65
CA SER A 80 24.65 0.21 18.96
C SER A 80 24.16 1.65 18.94
N PHE A 81 24.97 2.59 19.45
CA PHE A 81 24.66 4.01 19.40
C PHE A 81 24.66 4.56 17.96
N GLY A 82 25.60 4.12 17.11
CA GLY A 82 25.63 4.48 15.69
C GLY A 82 24.39 4.00 14.93
N GLY A 83 23.98 2.74 15.14
CA GLY A 83 22.78 2.19 14.49
C GLY A 83 21.48 2.85 14.94
N CYS A 84 21.35 3.22 16.22
CA CYS A 84 20.19 3.97 16.71
C CYS A 84 20.11 5.39 16.13
N LEU A 85 21.25 6.07 15.98
CA LEU A 85 21.30 7.42 15.39
C LEU A 85 20.98 7.39 13.89
N GLU A 86 21.48 6.41 13.16
CA GLU A 86 21.19 6.21 11.74
C GLU A 86 19.71 5.86 11.52
N SER A 87 19.14 4.95 12.32
CA SER A 87 17.72 4.62 12.28
C SER A 87 16.82 5.80 12.65
N ALA A 88 17.20 6.62 13.64
CA ALA A 88 16.43 7.80 14.02
C ALA A 88 16.49 8.91 12.95
N ALA A 89 17.64 9.10 12.30
CA ALA A 89 17.78 10.03 11.19
C ALA A 89 16.96 9.58 9.96
N ASP A 90 16.99 8.29 9.65
CA ASP A 90 16.23 7.67 8.57
C ASP A 90 14.71 7.72 8.82
N GLN A 91 14.26 7.54 10.07
CA GLN A 91 12.87 7.76 10.47
C GLN A 91 12.44 9.23 10.30
N LEU A 92 13.26 10.18 10.75
CA LEU A 92 12.99 11.61 10.63
C LEU A 92 12.90 12.07 9.16
N ASP A 93 13.71 11.48 8.29
CA ASP A 93 13.66 11.74 6.85
C ASP A 93 12.35 11.22 6.23
N ARG A 94 11.88 10.02 6.63
CA ARG A 94 10.60 9.46 6.17
C ARG A 94 9.39 10.28 6.61
N GLU A 95 9.33 10.69 7.87
CA GLU A 95 8.23 11.53 8.38
C GLU A 95 8.16 12.85 7.61
N THR A 96 9.32 13.44 7.32
CA THR A 96 9.43 14.65 6.49
C THR A 96 8.96 14.40 5.06
N ALA A 97 9.36 13.28 4.45
CA ALA A 97 8.90 12.88 3.11
C ALA A 97 7.37 12.72 3.06
N PHE A 98 6.75 12.07 4.05
CA PHE A 98 5.30 11.89 4.11
C PHE A 98 4.57 13.22 4.30
N ALA A 99 5.10 14.11 5.13
CA ALA A 99 4.57 15.46 5.30
C ALA A 99 4.65 16.28 4.00
N ASN A 100 5.76 16.17 3.26
CA ASN A 100 5.95 16.81 1.97
C ASN A 100 4.98 16.28 0.92
N ILE A 101 4.83 14.95 0.80
CA ILE A 101 3.86 14.31 -0.11
C ILE A 101 2.45 14.80 0.22
N THR A 102 2.07 14.76 1.49
CA THR A 102 0.73 15.20 1.94
C THR A 102 0.50 16.68 1.63
N THR A 103 1.51 17.52 1.80
CA THR A 103 1.44 18.96 1.50
C THR A 103 1.30 19.22 0.01
N GLU A 104 2.09 18.58 -0.84
CA GLU A 104 1.99 18.72 -2.30
C GLU A 104 0.66 18.19 -2.83
N LEU A 105 0.17 17.06 -2.32
CA LEU A 105 -1.13 16.52 -2.71
C LEU A 105 -2.27 17.45 -2.31
N ARG A 106 -2.21 18.10 -1.13
CA ARG A 106 -3.18 19.12 -0.72
C ARG A 106 -3.13 20.36 -1.61
N ARG A 107 -1.94 20.73 -2.10
CA ARG A 107 -1.75 21.86 -3.00
C ARG A 107 -2.35 21.59 -4.38
N LEU A 108 -2.18 20.38 -4.91
CA LEU A 108 -2.66 19.97 -6.23
C LEU A 108 -4.14 19.58 -6.24
N TYR A 109 -4.61 18.93 -5.17
CA TYR A 109 -5.96 18.41 -5.02
C TYR A 109 -6.60 18.97 -3.75
N PRO A 110 -6.84 20.31 -3.71
CA PRO A 110 -7.51 20.93 -2.58
C PRO A 110 -8.88 20.26 -2.38
N ASP A 111 -9.30 20.12 -1.13
CA ASP A 111 -10.58 19.49 -0.75
C ASP A 111 -10.76 18.00 -1.04
N HIS A 112 -9.77 17.31 -1.62
CA HIS A 112 -9.83 15.85 -1.84
C HIS A 112 -8.88 15.05 -0.93
N ILE A 113 -7.98 15.71 -0.21
CA ILE A 113 -7.09 15.07 0.77
C ILE A 113 -7.64 15.26 2.19
N LEU A 114 -7.55 14.21 3.02
CA LEU A 114 -7.96 14.26 4.42
C LEU A 114 -7.13 15.30 5.21
N PRO A 115 -7.76 16.02 6.17
CA PRO A 115 -7.09 17.06 6.94
C PRO A 115 -6.10 16.48 7.96
N GLU A 116 -6.40 15.29 8.48
CA GLU A 116 -5.58 14.56 9.43
C GLU A 116 -5.35 13.16 8.88
N VAL A 117 -4.09 12.73 8.91
CA VAL A 117 -3.65 11.40 8.46
C VAL A 117 -3.20 10.65 9.69
N GLU A 118 -4.02 9.70 10.14
CA GLU A 118 -3.68 8.79 11.24
C GLU A 118 -3.08 7.52 10.64
N PHE A 119 -1.89 7.12 11.10
CA PHE A 119 -1.32 5.82 10.77
C PHE A 119 -1.91 4.76 11.68
N ILE A 120 -2.54 3.75 11.10
CA ILE A 120 -3.12 2.62 11.81
C ILE A 120 -2.63 1.29 11.23
N PHE A 121 -2.61 0.25 12.07
CA PHE A 121 -2.20 -1.07 11.61
C PHE A 121 -3.17 -1.66 10.60
N ILE A 122 -2.63 -2.52 9.74
CA ILE A 122 -3.37 -3.35 8.82
C ILE A 122 -2.79 -4.76 8.86
N ASN A 123 -3.68 -5.76 8.96
CA ASN A 123 -3.36 -7.17 8.91
C ASN A 123 -4.23 -7.81 7.83
N ALA A 124 -3.58 -8.33 6.79
CA ALA A 124 -4.24 -9.00 5.69
C ALA A 124 -3.29 -9.97 5.00
N GLY A 125 -3.80 -11.06 4.42
CA GLY A 125 -3.01 -12.02 3.65
C GLY A 125 -1.82 -12.65 4.39
N GLY A 126 -1.80 -12.63 5.73
CA GLY A 126 -0.70 -13.08 6.58
C GLY A 126 0.41 -12.05 6.83
N TRP A 127 0.36 -10.88 6.19
CA TRP A 127 1.31 -9.80 6.42
C TRP A 127 0.75 -8.73 7.37
N MET A 128 1.64 -7.91 7.91
CA MET A 128 1.33 -6.81 8.82
C MET A 128 2.07 -5.55 8.43
N GLY A 129 1.34 -4.45 8.35
CA GLY A 129 1.90 -3.12 8.10
C GLY A 129 1.10 -2.02 8.80
N THR A 130 1.39 -0.80 8.40
CA THR A 130 0.65 0.41 8.79
C THR A 130 0.25 1.16 7.52
N PHE A 131 -0.89 1.84 7.57
CA PHE A 131 -1.28 2.74 6.51
C PHE A 131 -1.78 4.08 7.04
N GLY A 132 -1.47 5.15 6.31
CA GLY A 132 -2.04 6.48 6.47
C GLY A 132 -2.90 6.82 5.27
N LEU A 133 -4.23 6.83 5.44
CA LEU A 133 -5.15 7.15 4.35
C LEU A 133 -5.10 8.65 4.01
N LEU A 134 -4.84 8.97 2.74
CA LEU A 134 -4.83 10.35 2.25
C LEU A 134 -6.14 10.72 1.56
N HIS A 135 -6.68 9.80 0.76
CA HIS A 135 -7.93 9.94 0.02
C HIS A 135 -8.65 8.61 -0.08
N ALA A 136 -9.98 8.60 -0.03
CA ALA A 136 -10.79 7.46 -0.46
C ALA A 136 -12.15 7.89 -1.00
N SER A 137 -12.57 7.21 -2.06
CA SER A 137 -13.89 7.26 -2.69
C SER A 137 -14.39 5.84 -2.96
N LEU A 138 -15.50 5.69 -3.68
CA LEU A 138 -15.99 4.36 -4.08
C LEU A 138 -15.13 3.74 -5.19
N THR A 139 -14.41 4.58 -5.96
CA THR A 139 -13.65 4.12 -7.12
C THR A 139 -12.14 4.36 -7.08
N GLU A 140 -11.65 5.17 -6.16
CA GLU A 140 -10.22 5.46 -5.97
C GLU A 140 -9.84 5.60 -4.51
N TYR A 141 -8.62 5.24 -4.16
CA TYR A 141 -7.97 5.66 -2.90
C TYR A 141 -6.51 6.01 -3.13
N VAL A 142 -5.97 6.84 -2.23
CA VAL A 142 -4.54 7.11 -2.11
C VAL A 142 -4.17 6.95 -0.64
N LEU A 143 -3.14 6.16 -0.36
CA LEU A 143 -2.62 5.96 0.99
C LEU A 143 -1.10 5.83 0.97
N ILE A 144 -0.49 6.06 2.14
CA ILE A 144 0.90 5.69 2.38
C ILE A 144 0.87 4.39 3.16
N PHE A 145 1.44 3.32 2.60
CA PHE A 145 1.60 2.04 3.26
C PHE A 145 3.06 1.82 3.64
N GLY A 146 3.30 1.09 4.72
CA GLY A 146 4.64 0.61 5.02
C GLY A 146 4.72 -0.30 6.24
N THR A 147 5.95 -0.70 6.56
CA THR A 147 6.23 -1.55 7.71
C THR A 147 7.64 -1.34 8.25
N GLU A 148 7.76 -1.35 9.58
CA GLU A 148 9.05 -1.39 10.27
C GLU A 148 9.49 -2.84 10.56
N LEU A 149 8.75 -3.84 10.09
CA LEU A 149 9.04 -5.26 10.30
C LEU A 149 9.23 -5.97 8.96
N ASN A 150 10.04 -7.04 8.97
CA ASN A 150 10.03 -7.97 7.84
C ASN A 150 8.70 -8.72 7.85
N THR A 151 7.93 -8.58 6.78
CA THR A 151 6.61 -9.22 6.67
C THR A 151 6.42 -9.81 5.27
N SER A 152 5.62 -10.85 5.17
CA SER A 152 5.34 -11.53 3.89
C SER A 152 3.98 -12.19 3.92
N GLY A 153 3.36 -12.35 2.75
CA GLY A 153 2.09 -13.04 2.65
C GLY A 153 1.53 -13.02 1.24
N ASN A 154 0.20 -13.02 1.15
CA ASN A 154 -0.57 -12.99 -0.09
C ASN A 154 -0.95 -11.55 -0.44
N SER A 155 -0.78 -11.11 -1.69
CA SER A 155 -1.18 -9.74 -2.08
C SER A 155 -2.69 -9.53 -2.12
N GLY A 156 -3.50 -10.58 -2.26
CA GLY A 156 -4.94 -10.50 -2.48
C GLY A 156 -5.31 -10.43 -3.98
N ARG A 157 -6.57 -10.75 -4.29
CA ARG A 157 -7.16 -10.56 -5.62
C ARG A 157 -8.22 -9.47 -5.53
N TYR A 158 -7.95 -8.35 -6.17
CA TYR A 158 -8.82 -7.18 -6.10
C TYR A 158 -9.61 -6.99 -7.39
N TRP A 159 -10.81 -6.41 -7.28
CA TRP A 159 -11.51 -5.80 -8.42
C TRP A 159 -11.07 -4.34 -8.60
N ALA A 160 -9.77 -4.13 -8.43
CA ALA A 160 -9.10 -2.85 -8.56
C ALA A 160 -7.68 -3.08 -9.09
N ASP A 161 -7.20 -2.06 -9.78
CA ASP A 161 -5.83 -1.89 -10.22
C ASP A 161 -5.09 -1.09 -9.16
N ILE A 162 -3.89 -1.56 -8.76
CA ILE A 162 -3.10 -0.96 -7.69
C ILE A 162 -1.73 -0.59 -8.25
N TRP A 163 -1.28 0.61 -7.91
CA TRP A 163 0.07 1.10 -8.21
C TRP A 163 0.78 1.48 -6.92
N ASP A 164 1.89 0.80 -6.65
CA ASP A 164 2.73 1.02 -5.48
C ASP A 164 4.01 1.72 -5.91
N THR A 165 4.16 2.99 -5.55
CA THR A 165 5.41 3.73 -5.77
C THR A 165 6.29 3.64 -4.53
N MET A 166 7.43 2.96 -4.65
CA MET A 166 8.36 2.72 -3.54
C MET A 166 9.02 4.02 -3.09
N LEU A 167 8.85 4.36 -1.81
CA LEU A 167 9.48 5.52 -1.18
C LEU A 167 10.80 5.13 -0.51
N SER A 168 10.83 3.99 0.18
CA SER A 168 12.01 3.45 0.86
C SER A 168 11.96 1.93 0.96
N GLY A 169 13.09 1.30 1.26
CA GLY A 169 13.18 -0.15 1.52
C GLY A 169 13.19 -1.03 0.28
N GLU A 170 12.84 -2.31 0.47
CA GLU A 170 12.83 -3.35 -0.55
C GLU A 170 11.49 -4.12 -0.54
N PHE A 171 10.89 -4.25 -1.72
CA PHE A 171 9.68 -5.02 -1.94
C PHE A 171 9.96 -6.18 -2.90
N ARG A 172 9.59 -7.38 -2.51
CA ARG A 172 9.74 -8.59 -3.34
C ARG A 172 8.36 -9.08 -3.75
N GLN A 173 8.19 -9.25 -5.05
CA GLN A 173 6.99 -9.78 -5.67
C GLN A 173 7.28 -11.14 -6.31
N TRP A 174 6.44 -12.13 -6.03
CA TRP A 174 6.48 -13.44 -6.65
C TRP A 174 5.17 -13.69 -7.39
N PRO A 175 5.13 -13.46 -8.72
CA PRO A 175 3.91 -13.65 -9.52
C PRO A 175 3.46 -15.11 -9.58
N GLU A 176 2.14 -15.33 -9.53
CA GLU A 176 1.53 -16.65 -9.70
C GLU A 176 1.97 -17.32 -11.01
N GLY A 177 2.24 -18.63 -10.96
CA GLY A 177 2.67 -19.39 -12.14
C GLY A 177 4.16 -19.29 -12.47
N THR A 178 4.94 -18.49 -11.73
CA THR A 178 6.39 -18.36 -11.91
C THR A 178 7.17 -19.09 -10.81
N VAL A 179 8.46 -19.39 -11.06
CA VAL A 179 9.40 -19.95 -10.06
C VAL A 179 10.45 -18.95 -9.62
N ARG A 180 10.27 -17.66 -9.93
CA ARG A 180 11.22 -16.59 -9.64
C ARG A 180 10.50 -15.38 -9.08
N SER A 181 11.13 -14.70 -8.13
CA SER A 181 10.66 -13.41 -7.63
C SER A 181 11.40 -12.26 -8.28
N VAL A 182 10.76 -11.09 -8.28
CA VAL A 182 11.30 -9.80 -8.70
C VAL A 182 11.45 -8.94 -7.45
N VAL A 183 12.52 -8.13 -7.41
CA VAL A 183 12.81 -7.22 -6.29
C VAL A 183 12.71 -5.79 -6.81
N HIS A 184 11.99 -4.97 -6.07
CA HIS A 184 11.75 -3.55 -6.32
C HIS A 184 12.35 -2.72 -5.19
N LYS A 185 12.88 -1.56 -5.53
CA LYS A 185 13.57 -0.62 -4.62
C LYS A 185 12.93 0.76 -4.69
N ALA A 186 13.37 1.65 -3.81
CA ALA A 186 12.96 3.06 -3.81
C ALA A 186 13.05 3.68 -5.22
N GLY A 187 11.97 4.35 -5.64
CA GLY A 187 11.79 4.92 -6.98
C GLY A 187 11.06 4.00 -7.96
N ASP A 188 11.02 2.69 -7.74
CA ASP A 188 10.26 1.78 -8.60
C ASP A 188 8.76 1.95 -8.37
N THR A 189 7.97 1.82 -9.46
CA THR A 189 6.51 1.70 -9.38
C THR A 189 6.09 0.30 -9.78
N ILE A 190 5.42 -0.41 -8.88
CA ILE A 190 4.86 -1.73 -9.11
C ILE A 190 3.40 -1.55 -9.54
N TYR A 191 3.01 -2.26 -10.60
CA TYR A 191 1.63 -2.36 -11.03
C TYR A 191 1.08 -3.75 -10.70
N HIS A 192 0.01 -3.81 -9.92
CA HIS A 192 -0.72 -5.03 -9.59
C HIS A 192 -2.08 -4.98 -10.27
N ALA A 193 -2.25 -5.77 -11.33
CA ALA A 193 -3.43 -5.67 -12.17
C ALA A 193 -4.65 -6.32 -11.51
N ARG A 194 -5.83 -5.87 -11.94
CA ARG A 194 -7.10 -6.41 -11.46
C ARG A 194 -7.18 -7.93 -11.59
N GLY A 195 -7.48 -8.58 -10.48
CA GLY A 195 -7.63 -10.04 -10.40
C GLY A 195 -6.32 -10.82 -10.32
N GLU A 196 -5.15 -10.19 -10.43
CA GLU A 196 -3.86 -10.86 -10.22
C GLU A 196 -3.62 -11.21 -8.74
N VAL A 197 -2.72 -12.17 -8.50
CA VAL A 197 -2.24 -12.53 -7.16
C VAL A 197 -0.75 -12.79 -7.21
N THR A 198 -0.05 -12.34 -6.17
CA THR A 198 1.39 -12.52 -6.01
C THR A 198 1.72 -12.86 -4.56
N GLY A 199 2.77 -13.66 -4.35
CA GLY A 199 3.45 -13.69 -3.06
C GLY A 199 4.20 -12.37 -2.86
N VAL A 200 4.10 -11.79 -1.67
CA VAL A 200 4.68 -10.48 -1.38
C VAL A 200 5.54 -10.54 -0.13
N GLN A 201 6.61 -9.76 -0.12
CA GLN A 201 7.46 -9.57 1.05
C GLN A 201 7.99 -8.14 1.07
N TRP A 202 7.90 -7.51 2.23
CA TRP A 202 8.49 -6.21 2.53
C TRP A 202 9.57 -6.39 3.57
N THR A 203 10.71 -5.72 3.39
CA THR A 203 11.73 -5.63 4.44
C THR A 203 11.38 -4.53 5.44
N SER A 204 11.96 -4.59 6.64
CA SER A 204 11.87 -3.50 7.63
C SER A 204 12.29 -2.16 7.01
N GLY A 205 11.54 -1.09 7.29
CA GLY A 205 11.77 0.26 6.77
C GLY A 205 11.23 0.49 5.35
N THR A 206 10.36 -0.41 4.85
CA THR A 206 9.77 -0.28 3.51
C THR A 206 8.49 0.53 3.57
N TYR A 207 8.41 1.58 2.76
CA TYR A 207 7.24 2.44 2.61
C TYR A 207 6.96 2.74 1.14
N MET A 208 5.69 2.90 0.80
CA MET A 208 5.20 3.19 -0.55
C MET A 208 3.99 4.10 -0.54
N LEU A 209 3.85 4.87 -1.62
CA LEU A 209 2.62 5.57 -1.97
C LEU A 209 1.78 4.65 -2.86
N GLU A 210 0.60 4.29 -2.38
CA GLU A 210 -0.31 3.34 -3.04
C GLU A 210 -1.50 4.10 -3.62
N LEU A 211 -1.76 3.89 -4.91
CA LEU A 211 -2.95 4.33 -5.63
C LEU A 211 -3.76 3.11 -6.04
N GLY A 212 -5.02 3.03 -5.61
CA GLY A 212 -5.95 2.00 -6.09
C GLY A 212 -7.08 2.60 -6.92
N ARG A 213 -7.46 1.93 -8.00
CA ARG A 213 -8.62 2.27 -8.85
C ARG A 213 -9.47 1.06 -9.17
N GLY A 214 -10.77 1.11 -8.92
CA GLY A 214 -11.69 0.02 -9.24
C GLY A 214 -12.89 0.00 -8.29
N VAL A 215 -13.31 -1.18 -7.85
CA VAL A 215 -14.40 -1.31 -6.86
C VAL A 215 -13.79 -1.30 -5.45
N ILE A 216 -13.44 -0.13 -4.93
CA ILE A 216 -12.69 0.00 -3.66
C ILE A 216 -13.38 -0.66 -2.46
N PRO A 217 -14.71 -0.56 -2.27
CA PRO A 217 -15.36 -1.27 -1.17
C PRO A 217 -15.13 -2.79 -1.16
N SER A 218 -14.83 -3.40 -2.32
CA SER A 218 -14.53 -4.83 -2.40
C SER A 218 -13.17 -5.20 -1.79
N THR A 219 -12.21 -4.27 -1.78
CA THR A 219 -10.85 -4.52 -1.25
C THR A 219 -10.85 -4.60 0.28
N ILE A 220 -11.79 -3.91 0.93
CA ILE A 220 -11.91 -3.88 2.39
C ILE A 220 -12.08 -5.28 2.97
N LEU A 221 -12.82 -6.17 2.30
CA LEU A 221 -13.04 -7.54 2.78
C LEU A 221 -11.72 -8.29 2.96
N PHE A 222 -10.77 -8.09 2.04
CA PHE A 222 -9.44 -8.65 2.17
C PHE A 222 -8.63 -7.90 3.24
N ALA A 223 -8.64 -6.57 3.21
CA ALA A 223 -7.87 -5.71 4.10
C ALA A 223 -8.19 -5.90 5.60
N VAL A 224 -9.39 -6.40 5.95
CA VAL A 224 -9.80 -6.66 7.34
C VAL A 224 -9.92 -8.14 7.68
N ALA A 225 -9.63 -9.04 6.74
CA ALA A 225 -9.83 -10.48 6.94
C ALA A 225 -9.02 -11.00 8.14
N ASP A 226 -7.72 -10.71 8.19
CA ASP A 226 -6.89 -11.16 9.32
C ASP A 226 -7.17 -10.32 10.58
N THR A 227 -7.61 -9.07 10.46
CA THR A 227 -8.10 -8.31 11.62
C THR A 227 -9.27 -9.02 12.30
N ILE A 228 -10.21 -9.59 11.53
CA ILE A 228 -11.38 -10.28 12.06
C ILE A 228 -11.04 -11.71 12.51
N PHE A 229 -10.34 -12.48 11.67
CA PHE A 229 -10.19 -13.93 11.86
C PHE A 229 -8.84 -14.36 12.43
N SER A 230 -7.87 -13.46 12.54
CA SER A 230 -6.55 -13.74 13.09
C SER A 230 -6.27 -12.92 14.37
N THR A 231 -6.15 -11.60 14.25
CA THR A 231 -5.73 -10.76 15.38
C THR A 231 -6.87 -10.41 16.33
N THR A 232 -8.12 -10.44 15.86
CA THR A 232 -9.31 -10.04 16.61
C THR A 232 -9.24 -8.60 17.14
N ASP A 233 -8.47 -7.73 16.46
CA ASP A 233 -8.34 -6.32 16.83
C ASP A 233 -9.52 -5.48 16.32
N PHE A 234 -10.63 -5.57 17.07
CA PHE A 234 -11.84 -4.82 16.75
C PHE A 234 -11.69 -3.30 16.92
N MET A 235 -10.66 -2.83 17.63
CA MET A 235 -10.39 -1.39 17.73
C MET A 235 -9.81 -0.88 16.42
N THR A 236 -8.82 -1.58 15.86
CA THR A 236 -8.29 -1.28 14.53
C THR A 236 -9.35 -1.41 13.46
N LEU A 237 -10.20 -2.45 13.51
CA LEU A 237 -11.34 -2.58 12.59
C LEU A 237 -12.27 -1.35 12.63
N ALA A 238 -12.66 -0.91 13.83
CA ALA A 238 -13.53 0.26 13.99
C ALA A 238 -12.87 1.54 13.46
N LYS A 239 -11.57 1.73 13.69
CA LYS A 239 -10.80 2.86 13.15
C LYS A 239 -10.76 2.83 11.62
N THR A 240 -10.43 1.69 11.02
CA THR A 240 -10.39 1.51 9.56
C THR A 240 -11.73 1.86 8.92
N LEU A 241 -12.83 1.29 9.43
CA LEU A 241 -14.18 1.56 8.92
C LEU A 241 -14.60 3.03 9.10
N ARG A 242 -14.25 3.65 10.24
CA ARG A 242 -14.51 5.07 10.49
C ARG A 242 -13.76 5.97 9.51
N ILE A 243 -12.45 5.77 9.37
CA ILE A 243 -11.58 6.58 8.50
C ILE A 243 -12.04 6.46 7.05
N TYR A 244 -12.27 5.24 6.57
CA TYR A 244 -12.78 5.00 5.21
C TYR A 244 -14.18 5.60 5.02
N GLY A 245 -15.10 5.38 5.95
CA GLY A 245 -16.46 5.91 5.88
C GLY A 245 -16.50 7.44 5.83
N VAL A 246 -15.71 8.10 6.68
CA VAL A 246 -15.59 9.58 6.68
C VAL A 246 -15.04 10.08 5.35
N ALA A 247 -13.99 9.44 4.82
CA ALA A 247 -13.39 9.82 3.54
C ALA A 247 -14.38 9.68 2.38
N VAL A 248 -15.04 8.53 2.27
CA VAL A 248 -16.03 8.26 1.21
C VAL A 248 -17.21 9.22 1.29
N VAL A 249 -17.75 9.47 2.49
CA VAL A 249 -18.84 10.45 2.65
C VAL A 249 -18.40 11.85 2.22
N ARG A 250 -17.16 12.26 2.52
CA ARG A 250 -16.59 13.55 2.08
C ARG A 250 -16.61 13.70 0.57
N GLU A 251 -16.21 12.65 -0.13
CA GLU A 251 -16.12 12.62 -1.59
C GLU A 251 -17.52 12.53 -2.24
N LEU A 252 -18.42 11.71 -1.68
CA LEU A 252 -19.80 11.62 -2.14
C LEU A 252 -20.54 12.96 -2.00
N LEU A 253 -20.34 13.69 -0.90
CA LEU A 253 -20.92 15.03 -0.71
C LEU A 253 -20.40 16.05 -1.73
N ARG A 254 -19.25 15.79 -2.36
CA ARG A 254 -18.68 16.59 -3.45
C ARG A 254 -19.09 16.11 -4.84
N GLY A 255 -19.93 15.07 -4.92
CA GLY A 255 -20.34 14.45 -6.18
C GLY A 255 -19.30 13.50 -6.77
N LYS A 256 -18.23 13.17 -6.02
CA LYS A 256 -17.23 12.21 -6.45
C LYS A 256 -17.66 10.80 -6.03
N ILE A 257 -17.92 9.98 -7.05
CA ILE A 257 -18.06 8.51 -6.95
C ILE A 257 -16.69 7.91 -7.21
#